data_AF-A0A924YPH2-F1
#
_entry.id   AF-A0A924YPH2-F1
#
_cell.length_a   1.000
_cell.length_b   1.000
_cell.length_c   1.000
_cell.angle_alpha   90.00
_cell.angle_beta   90.00
_cell.angle_gamma   90.00
#
_symmetry.space_group_name_H-M   'P 1'
#
loop_
_entity.id
_entity.type
_entity.pdbx_description
1 polymer ?
#
loop_
_entity_poly.entity_id
_entity_poly.type
_entity_poly.pdbx_seq_one_letter_code
_entity_poly.pdbx_strand_id
1 'polypeptide(L)'
;MADTTDVAPQLRRALEGSLAALRRLADSELPAPVVQRMHQLGERKDALADAERDEYLALVSFWKSRTLEKAEAAVALQRLHEAVPDLVTAP
;
A
#
# COMPACT_ATOMS: atom_id res chain seq x y z
N MET A 1 -24.73 -7.45 30.80
CA MET A 1 -24.36 -6.96 29.45
C MET A 1 -22.90 -6.59 29.54
N ALA A 2 -22.02 -7.40 28.94
CA ALA A 2 -20.57 -7.17 29.04
C ALA A 2 -20.22 -5.90 28.25
N ASP A 3 -19.54 -4.97 28.92
CA ASP A 3 -19.01 -3.74 28.35
C ASP A 3 -17.91 -4.11 27.36
N THR A 4 -18.17 -3.96 26.06
CA THR A 4 -17.26 -4.39 24.98
C THR A 4 -16.10 -3.40 24.74
N THR A 5 -15.86 -2.44 25.65
CA THR A 5 -15.02 -1.27 25.37
C THR A 5 -13.83 -1.11 26.32
N ASP A 6 -13.26 -2.21 26.81
CA ASP A 6 -11.89 -2.17 27.35
C ASP A 6 -10.98 -3.01 26.46
N VAL A 7 -10.69 -2.45 25.28
CA VAL A 7 -9.62 -2.96 24.43
C VAL A 7 -8.35 -2.82 25.25
N ALA A 8 -7.80 -3.95 25.71
CA ALA A 8 -6.58 -3.97 26.53
C ALA A 8 -5.55 -2.98 25.95
N PRO A 9 -4.90 -2.12 26.75
CA PRO A 9 -4.05 -1.03 26.25
C PRO A 9 -2.98 -1.49 25.25
N GLN A 10 -2.52 -2.73 25.38
CA GLN A 10 -1.58 -3.37 24.45
C GLN A 10 -2.20 -3.61 23.06
N LEU A 11 -3.46 -4.06 23.01
CA LEU A 11 -4.20 -4.26 21.77
C LEU A 11 -4.48 -2.92 21.07
N ARG A 12 -4.85 -1.87 21.82
CA ARG A 12 -4.99 -0.51 21.26
C ARG A 12 -3.69 -0.03 20.61
N ARG A 13 -2.55 -0.14 21.29
CA ARG A 13 -1.24 0.23 20.73
C ARG A 13 -0.86 -0.59 19.50
N ALA A 14 -1.16 -1.89 19.49
CA ALA A 14 -0.91 -2.74 18.33
C ALA A 14 -1.73 -2.31 17.11
N LEU A 15 -3.00 -1.91 17.32
CA LEU A 15 -3.87 -1.40 16.27
C LEU A 15 -3.41 -0.04 15.76
N GLU A 16 -3.01 0.89 16.64
CA GLU A 16 -2.46 2.20 16.26
C GLU A 16 -1.18 2.04 15.40
N GLY A 17 -0.27 1.17 15.80
CA GLY A 17 0.94 0.86 15.02
C GLY A 17 0.63 0.24 13.65
N SER A 18 -0.37 -0.65 13.61
CA SER A 18 -0.83 -1.28 12.36
C SER A 18 -1.51 -0.27 11.42
N LEU A 19 -2.35 0.61 11.95
CA LEU A 19 -2.98 1.71 11.21
C LEU A 19 -1.93 2.63 10.59
N ALA A 20 -0.90 3.00 11.37
CA ALA A 20 0.19 3.83 10.86
C ALA A 20 0.96 3.12 9.72
N ALA A 21 1.20 1.82 9.82
CA ALA A 21 1.85 1.04 8.77
C ALA A 21 0.98 0.94 7.49
N LEU A 22 -0.32 0.67 7.66
CA LEU A 22 -1.27 0.59 6.54
C LEU A 22 -1.43 1.94 5.84
N ARG A 23 -1.49 3.06 6.58
CA ARG A 23 -1.51 4.41 6.01
C ARG A 23 -0.26 4.67 5.17
N ARG A 24 0.93 4.42 5.74
CA ARG A 24 2.20 4.56 4.99
C ARG A 24 2.22 3.72 3.71
N LEU A 25 1.68 2.51 3.74
CA LEU A 25 1.60 1.67 2.55
C LEU A 25 0.61 2.24 1.53
N ALA A 26 -0.61 2.59 1.96
CA ALA A 26 -1.65 3.17 1.10
C ALA A 26 -1.23 4.49 0.46
N ASP A 27 -0.44 5.31 1.16
CA ASP A 27 0.05 6.61 0.69
C ASP A 27 1.40 6.50 -0.04
N SER A 28 2.03 5.32 -0.07
CA SER A 28 3.37 5.16 -0.67
C SER A 28 3.35 5.40 -2.18
N GLU A 29 4.26 6.22 -2.67
CA GLU A 29 4.44 6.45 -4.10
C GLU A 29 5.68 5.74 -4.63
N LEU A 30 5.65 5.39 -5.92
CA LEU A 30 6.89 4.95 -6.57
C LEU A 30 7.86 6.12 -6.68
N PRO A 31 9.16 5.90 -6.48
CA PRO A 31 10.16 6.92 -6.74
C PRO A 31 10.09 7.41 -8.18
N ALA A 32 10.15 8.73 -8.38
CA ALA A 32 10.07 9.35 -9.71
C ALA A 32 11.03 8.75 -10.76
N PRO A 33 12.29 8.37 -10.44
CA PRO A 33 13.17 7.73 -11.42
C PRO A 33 12.64 6.38 -11.94
N VAL A 34 11.96 5.61 -11.08
CA VAL A 34 11.38 4.32 -11.45
C VAL A 34 10.21 4.53 -12.41
N VAL A 35 9.34 5.51 -12.11
CA VAL A 35 8.21 5.88 -12.97
C VAL A 35 8.71 6.34 -14.34
N GLN A 36 9.72 7.22 -14.37
CA GLN A 36 10.32 7.70 -15.60
C GLN A 36 10.92 6.56 -16.43
N ARG A 37 11.67 5.65 -15.80
CA ARG A 37 12.25 4.49 -16.50
C ARG A 37 11.18 3.58 -17.09
N MET A 38 10.13 3.29 -16.32
CA MET A 38 9.01 2.48 -16.79
C MET A 38 8.29 3.13 -17.97
N HIS A 39 8.09 4.45 -17.95
CA HIS A 39 7.54 5.20 -19.08
C HIS A 39 8.44 5.12 -20.32
N GLN A 40 9.73 5.41 -20.19
CA GLN A 40 10.69 5.36 -21.30
C GLN A 40 10.74 3.99 -21.97
N LEU A 41 10.71 2.91 -21.18
CA LEU A 41 10.68 1.55 -21.71
C LEU A 41 9.33 1.23 -22.38
N GLY A 42 8.23 1.69 -21.79
CA GLY A 42 6.88 1.51 -22.33
C GLY A 42 6.65 2.22 -23.67
N GLU A 43 7.22 3.41 -23.85
CA GLU A 43 7.13 4.20 -25.09
C GLU A 43 7.77 3.50 -26.30
N ARG A 44 8.82 2.72 -26.06
CA ARG A 44 9.55 1.99 -27.12
C ARG A 44 9.50 0.47 -26.97
N LYS A 45 8.44 -0.05 -26.34
CA LYS A 45 8.28 -1.48 -25.97
C LYS A 45 8.50 -2.48 -27.12
N ASP A 46 8.21 -2.06 -28.35
CA ASP A 46 8.31 -2.91 -29.55
C ASP A 46 9.74 -3.00 -30.08
N ALA A 47 10.62 -2.07 -29.67
CA ALA A 47 12.02 -1.97 -30.09
C ALA A 47 13.01 -2.28 -28.94
N LEU A 48 12.53 -2.80 -27.80
CA LEU A 48 13.39 -3.15 -26.68
C LEU A 48 14.28 -4.35 -27.01
N ALA A 49 15.56 -4.22 -26.69
CA ALA A 49 16.47 -5.36 -26.59
C ALA A 49 16.02 -6.30 -25.46
N ASP A 50 16.45 -7.56 -25.48
CA ASP A 50 15.98 -8.58 -24.54
C ASP A 50 16.16 -8.17 -23.07
N ALA A 51 17.33 -7.64 -22.71
CA ALA A 51 17.59 -7.16 -21.35
C ALA A 51 16.67 -6.00 -20.93
N GLU A 52 16.35 -5.08 -21.84
CA GLU A 52 15.44 -3.96 -21.56
C GLU A 52 13.98 -4.43 -21.47
N ARG A 53 13.62 -5.46 -22.23
CA ARG A 53 12.30 -6.10 -22.17
C ARG A 53 12.11 -6.80 -20.83
N ASP A 54 13.11 -7.53 -20.37
CA ASP A 54 13.10 -8.19 -19.06
C ASP A 54 12.99 -7.16 -17.93
N GLU A 55 13.76 -6.08 -18.01
CA GLU A 55 13.65 -4.95 -17.07
C GLU A 55 12.23 -4.37 -17.06
N TYR A 56 11.66 -4.10 -18.24
CA TYR A 56 10.32 -3.54 -18.37
C TYR A 56 9.26 -4.47 -17.76
N LEU A 57 9.32 -5.77 -18.03
CA LEU A 57 8.39 -6.75 -17.47
C LEU A 57 8.54 -6.88 -15.95
N ALA A 58 9.75 -6.80 -15.42
CA ALA A 58 10.01 -6.79 -13.98
C ALA A 58 9.41 -5.53 -13.32
N LEU A 59 9.62 -4.36 -13.91
CA LEU A 59 9.05 -3.09 -13.43
C LEU A 59 7.52 -3.10 -13.45
N VAL A 60 6.91 -3.60 -14.53
CA VAL A 60 5.44 -3.74 -14.64
C VAL A 60 4.90 -4.69 -13.58
N SER A 61 5.57 -5.83 -13.37
CA SER A 61 5.15 -6.82 -12.36
C SER A 61 5.26 -6.26 -10.94
N PHE A 62 6.36 -5.56 -10.65
CA PHE A 62 6.54 -4.84 -9.39
C PHE A 62 5.45 -3.80 -9.17
N TRP A 63 5.14 -2.98 -10.18
CA TRP A 63 4.08 -1.96 -10.09
C TRP A 63 2.71 -2.57 -9.85
N LYS A 64 2.38 -3.69 -10.51
CA LYS A 64 1.13 -4.43 -10.26
C LYS A 64 1.04 -4.92 -8.82
N SER A 65 2.10 -5.52 -8.28
CA SER A 65 2.15 -5.96 -6.87
C SER A 65 1.93 -4.79 -5.92
N ARG A 66 2.66 -3.69 -6.14
CA ARG A 66 2.52 -2.49 -5.29
C ARG A 66 1.14 -1.88 -5.35
N THR A 67 0.54 -1.82 -6.53
CA THR A 67 -0.83 -1.29 -6.69
C THR A 67 -1.84 -2.15 -5.92
N LEU A 68 -1.70 -3.48 -5.97
CA LEU A 68 -2.56 -4.39 -5.22
C LEU A 68 -2.38 -4.20 -3.70
N GLU A 69 -1.15 -4.20 -3.21
CA GLU A 69 -0.83 -3.97 -1.79
C GLU A 69 -1.41 -2.65 -1.27
N LYS A 70 -1.33 -1.58 -2.07
CA LYS A 70 -1.92 -0.28 -1.75
C LYS A 70 -3.45 -0.35 -1.66
N ALA A 71 -4.09 -1.01 -2.62
CA ALA A 71 -5.54 -1.17 -2.62
C ALA A 71 -6.02 -2.01 -1.43
N GLU A 72 -5.32 -3.09 -1.11
CA GLU A 72 -5.60 -3.93 0.07
C GLU A 72 -5.42 -3.14 1.37
N ALA A 73 -4.38 -2.30 1.48
CA ALA A 73 -4.17 -1.44 2.64
C ALA A 73 -5.30 -0.42 2.81
N ALA A 74 -5.76 0.20 1.72
CA ALA A 74 -6.88 1.15 1.75
C ALA A 74 -8.18 0.46 2.21
N VAL A 75 -8.48 -0.74 1.69
CA VAL A 75 -9.64 -1.53 2.12
C VAL A 75 -9.52 -1.95 3.58
N ALA A 76 -8.35 -2.35 4.04
CA ALA A 76 -8.11 -2.70 5.44
C ALA A 76 -8.34 -1.50 6.37
N LEU A 77 -7.85 -0.31 5.99
CA LEU A 77 -8.10 0.94 6.72
C LEU A 77 -9.58 1.26 6.81
N GLN A 78 -10.32 1.12 5.71
CA GLN A 78 -11.77 1.33 5.71
C GLN A 78 -12.48 0.36 6.66
N ARG A 79 -12.17 -0.94 6.58
CA ARG A 79 -12.75 -1.96 7.46
C ARG A 79 -12.44 -1.70 8.95
N LEU A 80 -11.22 -1.24 9.25
CA LEU A 80 -10.83 -0.89 10.62
C LEU A 80 -11.58 0.34 11.12
N HIS A 81 -11.82 1.34 10.26
CA HIS A 81 -12.62 2.50 10.61
C HIS A 81 -14.08 2.13 10.91
N GLU A 82 -14.67 1.23 10.13
CA GLU A 82 -16.03 0.73 10.35
C GLU A 82 -16.14 -0.12 11.63
N ALA A 83 -15.11 -0.93 11.94
CA ALA A 83 -15.11 -1.83 13.09
C ALA A 83 -14.78 -1.13 14.42
N VAL A 84 -13.87 -0.16 14.42
CA VAL A 84 -13.42 0.55 15.63
C VAL A 84 -13.22 2.05 15.35
N PRO A 85 -14.31 2.84 15.30
CA PRO A 85 -14.26 4.25 14.90
C PRO A 85 -13.30 5.10 15.77
N ASP A 86 -13.27 4.81 17.08
CA ASP A 86 -12.52 5.55 18.10
C ASP A 86 -11.00 5.43 17.99
N LEU A 87 -10.50 4.48 17.20
CA LEU A 87 -9.06 4.31 16.93
C LEU A 87 -8.58 5.13 15.74
N VAL A 88 -9.50 5.52 14.85
CA VAL A 88 -9.15 6.18 13.58
C VAL A 88 -9.29 7.71 13.68
N THR A 89 -9.98 8.23 14.71
CA THR A 89 -10.20 9.66 14.96
C THR A 89 -9.10 10.37 15.75
N ALA A 90 -8.09 9.65 16.26
CA ALA A 90 -7.00 10.29 16.98
C ALA A 90 -6.11 11.10 16.01
N PRO A 91 -5.90 12.42 16.26
CA PRO A 91 -5.09 13.30 15.42
C PRO A 91 -3.62 12.90 15.38
#